data_AF-A0A1Q7KYH7-F1
#
_entry.id   AF-A0A1Q7KYH7-F1
#
_cell.length_a   1.000
_cell.length_b   1.000
_cell.length_c   1.000
_cell.angle_alpha   90.00
_cell.angle_beta   90.00
_cell.angle_gamma   90.00
#
_symmetry.space_group_name_H-M   'P 1'
#
loop_
_entity.id
_entity.type
_entity.pdbx_description
1 polymer ?
#
loop_
_entity_poly.entity_id
_entity_poly.type
_entity_poly.pdbx_seq_one_letter_code
_entity_poly.pdbx_strand_id
1 'polypeptide(L)'
;LGIPRISPITIGVFIRNSNDKIELSASVRVRDRNLTSLTQTICDAILLDLNAVLILKGDPPPAGPKDSKLVPSEVVKQFNEQGFGKKIDLFLSLPSNPNFEKIHKKIEAQPKGFVTQVISSQDQITKIVDKLKPQGFKIIPCILLPSEKNLQSAKRLNFDWSNYSNDVVGFIKEAHKISGNVLISSPNDFKRALEVLKKLT
;
A
#
# COMPACT_ATOMS: atom_id res chain seq x y z
N LEU A 1 -10.72 4.64 6.44
CA LEU A 1 -11.86 5.51 6.83
C LEU A 1 -11.86 6.73 5.93
N GLY A 2 -12.90 6.94 5.13
CA GLY A 2 -12.95 7.96 4.07
C GLY A 2 -12.95 9.43 4.53
N ILE A 3 -12.46 9.71 5.74
CA ILE A 3 -12.34 11.02 6.37
C ILE A 3 -11.33 11.89 5.58
N PRO A 4 -11.64 13.17 5.30
CA PRO A 4 -10.68 14.12 4.71
C PRO A 4 -9.41 14.24 5.55
N ARG A 5 -8.26 14.30 4.90
CA ARG A 5 -6.94 14.42 5.53
C ARG A 5 -6.09 15.37 4.72
N ILE A 6 -5.00 15.84 5.33
CA ILE A 6 -3.92 16.50 4.60
C ILE A 6 -3.52 15.60 3.44
N SER A 7 -3.38 16.17 2.24
CA SER A 7 -2.98 15.42 1.06
C SER A 7 -1.65 14.71 1.30
N PRO A 8 -1.50 13.43 0.92
CA PRO A 8 -0.22 12.74 1.04
C PRO A 8 0.89 13.45 0.26
N ILE A 9 0.54 14.18 -0.81
CA ILE A 9 1.47 15.02 -1.57
C ILE A 9 2.00 16.18 -0.71
N THR A 10 1.12 16.88 0.01
CA THR A 10 1.51 17.97 0.92
C THR A 10 2.41 17.47 2.04
N ILE A 11 2.11 16.30 2.62
CA ILE A 11 3.00 15.67 3.61
C ILE A 11 4.35 15.30 2.98
N GLY A 12 4.35 14.83 1.72
CA GLY A 12 5.55 14.56 0.95
C GLY A 12 6.48 15.77 0.85
N VAL A 13 5.93 16.97 0.60
CA VAL A 13 6.71 18.24 0.58
C VAL A 13 7.43 18.46 1.91
N PHE A 14 6.72 18.34 3.04
CA PHE A 14 7.32 18.53 4.36
C PHE A 14 8.43 17.50 4.64
N ILE A 15 8.24 16.25 4.23
CA ILE A 15 9.27 15.22 4.41
C ILE A 15 10.48 15.51 3.52
N ARG A 16 10.30 15.81 2.23
CA ARG A 16 11.40 16.16 1.31
C ARG A 16 12.22 17.35 1.82
N ASN A 17 11.57 18.38 2.36
CA ASN A 17 12.24 19.55 2.90
C ASN A 17 13.07 19.26 4.18
N SER A 18 12.76 18.18 4.89
CA SER A 18 13.47 17.78 6.12
C SER A 18 14.47 16.64 5.90
N ASN A 19 14.25 15.80 4.89
CA ASN A 19 15.13 14.72 4.49
C ASN A 19 14.88 14.35 3.01
N ASP A 20 15.84 14.73 2.17
CA ASP A 20 15.79 14.49 0.73
C ASP A 20 16.18 13.04 0.35
N LYS A 21 16.82 12.29 1.24
CA LYS A 21 17.38 10.95 0.96
C LYS A 21 16.41 9.79 1.16
N ILE A 22 15.30 9.98 1.87
CA ILE A 22 14.34 8.91 2.14
C ILE A 22 13.50 8.64 0.89
N GLU A 23 13.31 7.38 0.51
CA GLU A 23 12.34 7.03 -0.52
C GLU A 23 10.91 7.29 -0.05
N LEU A 24 10.12 8.01 -0.85
CA LEU A 24 8.75 8.39 -0.50
C LEU A 24 7.74 7.76 -1.45
N SER A 25 6.68 7.23 -0.87
CA SER A 25 5.52 6.76 -1.63
C SER A 25 4.23 7.30 -1.04
N ALA A 26 3.24 7.53 -1.89
CA ALA A 26 1.94 8.03 -1.51
C ALA A 26 0.83 7.02 -1.79
N SER A 27 -0.20 7.02 -0.94
CA SER A 27 -1.42 6.24 -1.17
C SER A 27 -2.55 7.16 -1.64
N VAL A 28 -3.14 6.87 -2.80
CA VAL A 28 -4.18 7.69 -3.43
C VAL A 28 -5.44 6.86 -3.65
N ARG A 29 -6.57 7.35 -3.13
CA ARG A 29 -7.89 6.74 -3.33
C ARG A 29 -8.57 7.27 -4.58
N VAL A 30 -9.29 6.41 -5.29
CA VAL A 30 -10.03 6.80 -6.51
C VAL A 30 -11.53 7.05 -6.26
N ARG A 31 -12.11 6.51 -5.17
CA ARG A 31 -13.57 6.44 -4.94
C ARG A 31 -14.31 7.78 -4.98
N ASP A 32 -13.69 8.86 -4.58
CA ASP A 32 -14.30 10.19 -4.48
C ASP A 32 -13.58 11.21 -5.36
N ARG A 33 -12.81 10.73 -6.32
CA ARG A 33 -12.00 11.54 -7.24
C ARG A 33 -12.43 11.31 -8.67
N ASN A 34 -12.26 12.33 -9.50
CA ASN A 34 -12.35 12.18 -10.95
C ASN A 34 -10.94 12.01 -11.54
N LEU A 35 -10.87 11.63 -12.81
CA LEU A 35 -9.59 11.40 -13.48
C LEU A 35 -8.70 12.64 -13.49
N THR A 36 -9.25 13.84 -13.76
CA THR A 36 -8.49 15.10 -13.74
C THR A 36 -7.76 15.33 -12.42
N SER A 37 -8.45 15.17 -11.29
CA SER A 37 -7.86 15.32 -9.96
C SER A 37 -6.81 14.24 -9.64
N LEU A 38 -6.98 13.03 -10.19
CA LEU A 38 -5.98 11.96 -10.06
C LEU A 38 -4.75 12.28 -10.90
N THR A 39 -4.92 12.73 -12.15
CA THR A 39 -3.81 13.16 -13.02
C THR A 39 -3.01 14.27 -12.36
N GLN A 40 -3.66 15.30 -11.80
CA GLN A 40 -2.99 16.35 -11.04
C GLN A 40 -2.17 15.76 -9.88
N THR A 41 -2.76 14.87 -9.09
CA THR A 41 -2.06 14.21 -7.98
C THR A 41 -0.82 13.41 -8.44
N ILE A 42 -0.89 12.73 -9.59
CA ILE A 42 0.24 11.99 -10.15
C ILE A 42 1.32 12.94 -10.67
N CYS A 43 0.95 14.02 -11.36
CA CYS A 43 1.90 15.05 -11.78
C CYS A 43 2.63 15.66 -10.58
N ASP A 44 1.90 16.01 -9.51
CA ASP A 44 2.50 16.54 -8.29
C ASP A 44 3.46 15.54 -7.64
N ALA A 45 3.07 14.25 -7.60
CA ALA A 45 3.95 13.19 -7.08
C ALA A 45 5.26 13.08 -7.88
N ILE A 46 5.20 13.18 -9.21
CA ILE A 46 6.38 13.16 -10.09
C ILE A 46 7.24 14.41 -9.86
N LEU A 47 6.63 15.59 -9.77
CA LEU A 47 7.36 16.85 -9.55
C LEU A 47 8.06 16.90 -8.19
N LEU A 48 7.51 16.22 -7.18
CA LEU A 48 8.11 16.07 -5.85
C LEU A 48 9.08 14.88 -5.75
N ASP A 49 9.38 14.22 -6.87
CA ASP A 49 10.27 13.08 -6.96
C ASP A 49 9.87 11.95 -5.99
N LEU A 50 8.57 11.63 -5.91
CA LEU A 50 8.10 10.45 -5.19
C LEU A 50 8.49 9.19 -5.97
N ASN A 51 8.93 8.17 -5.24
CA ASN A 51 9.34 6.90 -5.81
C ASN A 51 8.14 6.09 -6.32
N ALA A 52 7.00 6.16 -5.62
CA ALA A 52 5.85 5.33 -5.95
C ALA A 52 4.50 5.93 -5.52
N VAL A 53 3.44 5.48 -6.18
CA VAL A 53 2.05 5.74 -5.77
C VAL A 53 1.25 4.44 -5.73
N LEU A 54 0.66 4.15 -4.57
CA LEU A 54 -0.32 3.10 -4.39
C LEU A 54 -1.71 3.64 -4.76
N ILE A 55 -2.33 3.06 -5.78
CA ILE A 55 -3.70 3.37 -6.20
C ILE A 55 -4.66 2.36 -5.57
N LEU A 56 -5.63 2.88 -4.80
CA LEU A 56 -6.60 2.08 -4.08
C LEU A 56 -8.03 2.57 -4.30
N LYS A 57 -9.02 1.69 -4.11
CA LYS A 57 -10.44 2.10 -4.15
C LYS A 57 -10.71 3.11 -3.02
N GLY A 58 -10.29 2.75 -1.81
CA GLY A 58 -10.58 3.50 -0.59
C GLY A 58 -11.96 3.18 -0.02
N ASP A 59 -12.12 3.51 1.25
CA ASP A 59 -13.39 3.36 1.96
C ASP A 59 -14.36 4.49 1.56
N PRO A 60 -15.68 4.26 1.65
CA PRO A 60 -16.67 5.31 1.51
C PRO A 60 -16.37 6.51 2.41
N PRO A 61 -16.47 7.76 1.90
CA PRO A 61 -16.40 8.94 2.73
C PRO A 61 -17.68 9.07 3.58
N PRO A 62 -17.58 9.72 4.76
CA PRO A 62 -18.74 9.94 5.63
C PRO A 62 -19.76 10.91 5.01
N ALA A 63 -19.30 11.83 4.15
CA ALA A 63 -20.13 12.79 3.43
C ALA A 63 -19.58 13.03 2.01
N GLY A 64 -20.42 13.52 1.10
CA GLY A 64 -20.07 13.78 -0.31
C GLY A 64 -20.24 12.56 -1.24
N PRO A 65 -19.72 12.64 -2.48
CA PRO A 65 -19.82 11.56 -3.47
C PRO A 65 -19.25 10.24 -2.95
N LYS A 66 -20.10 9.19 -2.95
CA LYS A 66 -19.75 7.88 -2.37
C LYS A 66 -19.02 6.96 -3.35
N ASP A 67 -19.15 7.20 -4.65
CA ASP A 67 -18.48 6.43 -5.69
C ASP A 67 -18.36 7.21 -7.01
N SER A 68 -17.13 7.44 -7.45
CA SER A 68 -16.76 7.98 -8.76
C SER A 68 -16.86 6.96 -9.89
N LYS A 69 -17.22 5.71 -9.55
CA LYS A 69 -17.21 4.52 -10.43
C LYS A 69 -15.83 4.14 -10.96
N LEU A 70 -14.77 4.87 -10.60
CA LEU A 70 -13.42 4.54 -11.00
C LEU A 70 -12.96 3.24 -10.33
N VAL A 71 -12.36 2.38 -11.14
CA VAL A 71 -11.72 1.13 -10.71
C VAL A 71 -10.21 1.35 -10.67
N PRO A 72 -9.52 1.03 -9.56
CA PRO A 72 -8.07 1.26 -9.43
C PRO A 72 -7.22 0.68 -10.56
N SER A 73 -7.54 -0.54 -11.02
CA SER A 73 -6.80 -1.18 -12.12
C SER A 73 -6.99 -0.46 -13.46
N GLU A 74 -8.17 0.08 -13.73
CA GLU A 74 -8.42 0.86 -14.95
C GLU A 74 -7.66 2.18 -14.92
N VAL A 75 -7.63 2.84 -13.76
CA VAL A 75 -6.83 4.07 -13.55
C VAL A 75 -5.33 3.80 -13.77
N VAL A 76 -4.79 2.72 -13.19
CA VAL A 76 -3.37 2.35 -13.39
C VAL A 76 -3.09 2.01 -14.85
N LYS A 77 -3.97 1.23 -15.51
CA LYS A 77 -3.84 0.90 -16.92
C LYS A 77 -3.77 2.16 -17.78
N GLN A 78 -4.71 3.09 -17.58
CA GLN A 78 -4.75 4.35 -18.31
C GLN A 78 -3.49 5.20 -18.08
N PHE A 79 -3.00 5.31 -16.84
CA PHE A 79 -1.77 6.05 -16.55
C PHE A 79 -0.53 5.39 -17.16
N ASN A 80 -0.46 4.07 -17.20
CA ASN A 80 0.60 3.36 -17.89
C ASN A 80 0.57 3.60 -19.41
N GLU A 81 -0.61 3.53 -20.04
CA GLU A 81 -0.80 3.83 -21.46
C GLU A 81 -0.41 5.28 -21.81
N GLN A 82 -0.64 6.21 -20.90
CA GLN A 82 -0.22 7.61 -21.02
C GLN A 82 1.26 7.85 -20.69
N GLY A 83 2.01 6.81 -20.28
CA GLY A 83 3.44 6.88 -20.01
C GLY A 83 3.83 7.32 -18.59
N PHE A 84 2.87 7.60 -17.69
CA PHE A 84 3.16 7.96 -16.30
C PHE A 84 3.90 6.85 -15.55
N GLY A 85 3.59 5.58 -15.83
CA GLY A 85 4.28 4.43 -15.23
C GLY A 85 5.78 4.33 -15.55
N LYS A 86 6.27 5.10 -16.54
CA LYS A 86 7.70 5.24 -16.85
C LYS A 86 8.39 6.30 -15.98
N LYS A 87 7.61 7.14 -15.30
CA LYS A 87 8.08 8.28 -14.49
C LYS A 87 7.91 8.04 -12.99
N ILE A 88 6.97 7.20 -12.59
CA ILE A 88 6.72 6.85 -11.19
C ILE A 88 6.21 5.42 -11.08
N ASP A 89 6.64 4.67 -10.05
CA ASP A 89 6.18 3.30 -9.84
C ASP A 89 4.71 3.31 -9.37
N LEU A 90 3.80 2.75 -10.16
CA LEU A 90 2.37 2.63 -9.80
C LEU A 90 2.07 1.25 -9.20
N PHE A 91 1.51 1.22 -8.00
CA PHE A 91 1.14 -0.01 -7.31
C PHE A 91 -0.38 -0.16 -7.20
N LEU A 92 -0.85 -1.41 -7.10
CA LEU A 92 -2.22 -1.75 -6.77
C LEU A 92 -2.30 -2.48 -5.43
N SER A 93 -3.43 -2.37 -4.75
CA SER A 93 -3.69 -3.21 -3.57
C SER A 93 -4.06 -4.64 -3.97
N LEU A 94 -3.74 -5.62 -3.12
CA LEU A 94 -4.10 -7.02 -3.30
C LEU A 94 -4.63 -7.60 -1.97
N PRO A 95 -5.69 -8.43 -1.96
CA PRO A 95 -6.10 -9.15 -0.75
C PRO A 95 -4.97 -10.03 -0.20
N SER A 96 -4.99 -10.33 1.10
CA SER A 96 -4.02 -11.25 1.74
C SER A 96 -4.16 -12.70 1.30
N ASN A 97 -5.33 -13.09 0.80
CA ASN A 97 -5.55 -14.38 0.14
C ASN A 97 -6.31 -14.14 -1.18
N PRO A 98 -5.61 -13.72 -2.25
CA PRO A 98 -6.25 -13.37 -3.51
C PRO A 98 -6.77 -14.63 -4.22
N ASN A 99 -7.92 -14.49 -4.90
CA ASN A 99 -8.34 -15.44 -5.91
C ASN A 99 -7.64 -15.07 -7.23
N PHE A 100 -6.61 -15.82 -7.60
CA PHE A 100 -5.77 -15.51 -8.76
C PHE A 100 -6.53 -15.50 -10.09
N GLU A 101 -7.60 -16.30 -10.21
CA GLU A 101 -8.47 -16.32 -11.40
C GLU A 101 -9.26 -15.00 -11.55
N LYS A 102 -9.50 -14.29 -10.44
CA LYS A 102 -10.31 -13.05 -10.41
C LYS A 102 -9.48 -11.77 -10.45
N ILE A 103 -8.15 -11.83 -10.37
CA ILE A 103 -7.29 -10.64 -10.38
C ILE A 103 -6.73 -10.30 -11.77
N HIS A 104 -7.18 -10.97 -12.83
CA HIS A 104 -6.65 -10.77 -14.19
C HIS A 104 -6.60 -9.29 -14.58
N LYS A 105 -7.68 -8.53 -14.36
CA LYS A 105 -7.72 -7.07 -14.63
C LYS A 105 -6.64 -6.26 -13.89
N LYS A 106 -6.22 -6.71 -12.70
CA LYS A 106 -5.12 -6.07 -11.94
C LYS A 106 -3.76 -6.38 -12.55
N ILE A 107 -3.58 -7.56 -13.13
CA ILE A 107 -2.35 -7.98 -13.83
C ILE A 107 -2.25 -7.28 -15.19
N GLU A 108 -3.33 -7.24 -15.96
CA GLU A 108 -3.41 -6.55 -17.26
C GLU A 108 -3.17 -5.04 -17.15
N ALA A 109 -3.47 -4.45 -15.99
CA ALA A 109 -3.14 -3.06 -15.72
C ALA A 109 -1.63 -2.78 -15.66
N GLN A 110 -0.80 -3.83 -15.60
CA GLN A 110 0.67 -3.75 -15.56
C GLN A 110 1.20 -2.79 -14.47
N PRO A 111 0.73 -2.88 -13.20
CA PRO A 111 1.35 -2.12 -12.12
C PRO A 111 2.81 -2.56 -11.95
N LYS A 112 3.63 -1.73 -11.29
CA LYS A 112 4.96 -2.16 -10.85
C LYS A 112 4.89 -3.35 -9.90
N GLY A 113 3.82 -3.43 -9.13
CA GLY A 113 3.62 -4.46 -8.15
C GLY A 113 2.36 -4.31 -7.32
N PHE A 114 2.30 -5.10 -6.26
CA PHE A 114 1.17 -5.19 -5.36
C PHE A 114 1.56 -4.94 -3.91
N VAL A 115 0.76 -4.12 -3.23
CA VAL A 115 0.78 -3.98 -1.77
C VAL A 115 -0.37 -4.80 -1.21
N THR A 116 -0.10 -5.75 -0.31
CA THR A 116 -1.15 -6.62 0.21
C THR A 116 -2.02 -5.90 1.26
N GLN A 117 -3.22 -6.41 1.49
CA GLN A 117 -3.89 -6.24 2.78
C GLN A 117 -3.08 -6.91 3.89
N VAL A 118 -3.40 -6.61 5.14
CA VAL A 118 -2.69 -7.15 6.31
C VAL A 118 -2.58 -8.68 6.25
N ILE A 119 -1.35 -9.19 6.37
CA ILE A 119 -1.00 -10.61 6.24
C ILE A 119 -0.93 -11.24 7.63
N SER A 120 -1.50 -12.44 7.78
CA SER A 120 -1.52 -13.20 9.04
C SER A 120 -0.56 -14.38 9.09
N SER A 121 0.04 -14.80 7.97
CA SER A 121 1.00 -15.92 7.95
C SER A 121 2.04 -15.80 6.82
N GLN A 122 3.17 -16.49 6.96
CA GLN A 122 4.20 -16.55 5.92
C GLN A 122 3.68 -17.25 4.65
N ASP A 123 2.84 -18.28 4.81
CA ASP A 123 2.26 -19.01 3.67
C ASP A 123 1.46 -18.11 2.72
N GLN A 124 0.77 -17.09 3.27
CA GLN A 124 0.09 -16.09 2.45
C GLN A 124 1.08 -15.29 1.59
N ILE A 125 2.24 -14.94 2.14
CA ILE A 125 3.29 -14.21 1.43
C ILE A 125 3.88 -15.10 0.33
N THR A 126 4.31 -16.31 0.69
CA THR A 126 4.90 -17.30 -0.23
C THR A 126 3.96 -17.57 -1.40
N LYS A 127 2.69 -17.88 -1.13
CA LYS A 127 1.67 -18.14 -2.17
C LYS A 127 1.53 -16.97 -3.16
N ILE A 128 1.54 -15.73 -2.67
CA ILE A 128 1.43 -14.54 -3.53
C ILE A 128 2.71 -14.34 -4.34
N VAL A 129 3.87 -14.46 -3.68
CA VAL A 129 5.18 -14.26 -4.29
C VAL A 129 5.44 -15.29 -5.38
N ASP A 130 5.23 -16.59 -5.11
CA ASP A 130 5.46 -17.67 -6.06
C ASP A 130 4.59 -17.50 -7.32
N LYS A 131 3.37 -16.97 -7.17
CA LYS A 131 2.47 -16.77 -8.31
C LYS A 131 2.81 -15.51 -9.12
N LEU A 132 3.18 -14.40 -8.48
CA LEU A 132 3.23 -13.08 -9.13
C LEU A 132 4.65 -12.56 -9.38
N LYS A 133 5.63 -12.91 -8.56
CA LYS A 133 7.03 -12.46 -8.72
C LYS A 133 7.67 -12.99 -10.02
N PRO A 134 7.43 -14.25 -10.46
CA PRO A 134 7.93 -14.73 -11.77
C PRO A 134 7.37 -13.95 -12.97
N GLN A 135 6.24 -13.25 -12.81
CA GLN A 135 5.66 -12.38 -13.84
C GLN A 135 6.26 -10.96 -13.83
N GLY A 136 7.24 -10.69 -12.96
CA GLY A 136 7.93 -9.40 -12.85
C GLY A 136 7.32 -8.42 -11.84
N PHE A 137 6.28 -8.80 -11.11
CA PHE A 137 5.64 -7.91 -10.13
C PHE A 137 6.40 -7.88 -8.80
N LYS A 138 6.65 -6.67 -8.27
CA LYS A 138 7.08 -6.49 -6.88
C LYS A 138 5.92 -6.82 -5.93
N ILE A 139 6.19 -7.50 -4.81
CA ILE A 139 5.19 -7.79 -3.78
C ILE A 139 5.64 -7.15 -2.48
N ILE A 140 4.75 -6.37 -1.85
CA ILE A 140 4.99 -5.68 -0.59
C ILE A 140 3.92 -6.16 0.41
N PRO A 141 4.19 -7.22 1.21
CA PRO A 141 3.31 -7.63 2.30
C PRO A 141 3.13 -6.50 3.32
N CYS A 142 1.89 -6.26 3.71
CA CYS A 142 1.53 -5.36 4.79
C CYS A 142 1.42 -6.13 6.11
N ILE A 143 2.13 -5.67 7.14
CA ILE A 143 2.17 -6.29 8.47
C ILE A 143 1.68 -5.25 9.49
N LEU A 144 0.59 -5.57 10.18
CA LEU A 144 0.06 -4.75 11.26
C LEU A 144 0.78 -5.10 12.57
N LEU A 145 1.38 -4.10 13.24
CA LEU A 145 2.09 -4.35 14.48
C LEU A 145 1.12 -4.69 15.62
N PRO A 146 1.38 -5.77 16.37
CA PRO A 146 0.58 -6.15 17.52
C PRO A 146 0.84 -5.16 18.65
N SER A 147 -0.23 -4.51 19.11
CA SER A 147 -0.28 -3.75 20.37
C SER A 147 -1.74 -3.52 20.80
N GLU A 148 -1.94 -3.20 22.08
CA GLU A 148 -3.27 -2.86 22.60
C GLU A 148 -3.91 -1.70 21.83
N LYS A 149 -3.12 -0.68 21.49
CA LYS A 149 -3.60 0.50 20.74
C LYS A 149 -4.00 0.15 19.31
N ASN A 150 -3.36 -0.85 18.70
CA ASN A 150 -3.71 -1.30 17.36
C ASN A 150 -4.90 -2.27 17.34
N LEU A 151 -5.37 -2.77 18.48
CA LEU A 151 -6.44 -3.77 18.56
C LEU A 151 -7.74 -3.31 17.90
N GLN A 152 -8.09 -2.02 18.05
CA GLN A 152 -9.27 -1.46 17.39
C GLN A 152 -9.15 -1.52 15.85
N SER A 153 -7.95 -1.30 15.32
CA SER A 153 -7.69 -1.39 13.88
C SER A 153 -7.75 -2.84 13.40
N ALA A 154 -7.19 -3.80 14.14
CA ALA A 154 -7.29 -5.22 13.83
C ALA A 154 -8.75 -5.70 13.81
N LYS A 155 -9.55 -5.32 14.82
CA LYS A 155 -10.99 -5.63 14.88
C LYS A 155 -11.76 -5.08 13.67
N ARG A 156 -11.51 -3.82 13.28
CA ARG A 156 -12.15 -3.23 12.07
C ARG A 156 -11.79 -3.96 10.78
N LEU A 157 -10.59 -4.52 10.71
CA LEU A 157 -10.11 -5.30 9.57
C LEU A 157 -10.52 -6.78 9.64
N ASN A 158 -11.21 -7.20 10.71
CA ASN A 158 -11.46 -8.61 11.03
C ASN A 158 -10.18 -9.45 10.92
N PHE A 159 -9.10 -8.93 11.50
CA PHE A 159 -7.74 -9.47 11.36
C PHE A 159 -7.21 -10.02 12.68
N ASP A 160 -6.55 -11.18 12.59
CA ASP A 160 -5.87 -11.84 13.70
C ASP A 160 -4.36 -11.97 13.41
N TRP A 161 -3.55 -11.47 14.35
CA TRP A 161 -2.08 -11.52 14.33
C TRP A 161 -1.49 -12.55 15.30
N SER A 162 -2.31 -13.39 15.91
CA SER A 162 -1.90 -14.41 16.90
C SER A 162 -0.71 -15.25 16.42
N ASN A 163 -0.66 -15.57 15.12
CA ASN A 163 0.41 -16.33 14.48
C ASN A 163 1.81 -15.70 14.61
N TYR A 164 1.92 -14.39 14.82
CA TYR A 164 3.22 -13.69 14.89
C TYR A 164 3.32 -12.72 16.06
N SER A 165 2.30 -12.63 16.93
CA SER A 165 2.30 -11.66 18.03
C SER A 165 3.46 -11.85 19.01
N ASN A 166 3.93 -13.09 19.16
CA ASN A 166 5.02 -13.46 20.07
C ASN A 166 6.40 -13.12 19.49
N ASP A 167 6.55 -13.11 18.15
CA ASP A 167 7.79 -12.74 17.47
C ASP A 167 7.51 -11.97 16.17
N VAL A 168 7.11 -10.71 16.31
CA VAL A 168 6.84 -9.84 15.17
C VAL A 168 8.13 -9.48 14.40
N VAL A 169 9.28 -9.43 15.07
CA VAL A 169 10.55 -9.06 14.43
C VAL A 169 11.02 -10.18 13.52
N GLY A 170 11.01 -11.43 13.99
CA GLY A 170 11.31 -12.61 13.16
C GLY A 170 10.34 -12.71 11.98
N PHE A 171 9.05 -12.49 12.23
CA PHE A 171 8.04 -12.51 11.16
C PHE A 171 8.30 -11.45 10.07
N ILE A 172 8.68 -10.22 10.45
CA ILE A 172 9.04 -9.17 9.48
C ILE A 172 10.30 -9.55 8.69
N LYS A 173 11.34 -10.10 9.35
CA LYS A 173 12.58 -10.49 8.70
C LYS A 173 12.36 -11.61 7.67
N GLU A 174 11.57 -12.63 8.02
CA GLU A 174 11.22 -13.69 7.07
C GLU A 174 10.34 -13.17 5.92
N ALA A 175 9.37 -12.31 6.21
CA ALA A 175 8.57 -11.66 5.17
C ALA A 175 9.45 -10.87 4.20
N HIS A 176 10.44 -10.13 4.71
CA HIS A 176 11.40 -9.39 3.90
C HIS A 176 12.29 -10.33 3.08
N LYS A 177 12.76 -11.44 3.63
CA LYS A 177 13.55 -12.44 2.90
C LYS A 177 12.80 -13.01 1.69
N ILE A 178 11.49 -13.26 1.83
CA ILE A 178 10.65 -13.81 0.76
C ILE A 178 10.33 -12.73 -0.31
N SER A 179 9.89 -11.56 0.15
CA SER A 179 9.30 -10.53 -0.72
C SER A 179 10.25 -9.42 -1.18
N GLY A 180 11.33 -9.18 -0.43
CA GLY A 180 12.30 -8.11 -0.62
C GLY A 180 11.88 -6.76 -0.03
N ASN A 181 10.59 -6.49 0.18
CA ASN A 181 10.09 -5.24 0.76
C ASN A 181 8.88 -5.52 1.66
N VAL A 182 8.76 -4.81 2.78
CA VAL A 182 7.66 -5.00 3.74
C VAL A 182 7.07 -3.65 4.13
N LEU A 183 5.75 -3.56 4.15
CA LEU A 183 5.04 -2.41 4.71
C LEU A 183 4.68 -2.70 6.17
N ILE A 184 5.25 -1.95 7.11
CA ILE A 184 4.89 -2.01 8.53
C ILE A 184 3.82 -0.97 8.82
N SER A 185 2.71 -1.40 9.42
CA SER A 185 1.58 -0.54 9.79
C SER A 185 1.40 -0.52 11.30
N SER A 186 1.35 0.68 11.88
CA SER A 186 1.05 0.88 13.31
C SER A 186 0.17 2.12 13.50
N PRO A 187 -1.10 2.05 13.07
CA PRO A 187 -1.94 3.23 12.89
C PRO A 187 -2.20 4.03 14.17
N ASN A 188 -2.15 3.38 15.34
CA ASN A 188 -2.45 4.01 16.62
C ASN A 188 -1.28 3.93 17.62
N ASP A 189 -0.11 3.41 17.21
CA ASP A 189 0.99 3.15 18.13
C ASP A 189 2.35 3.46 17.52
N PHE A 190 2.66 4.75 17.46
CA PHE A 190 3.93 5.24 16.94
C PHE A 190 5.13 4.76 17.77
N LYS A 191 5.01 4.70 19.10
CA LYS A 191 6.08 4.22 19.98
C LYS A 191 6.42 2.75 19.67
N ARG A 192 5.41 1.90 19.52
CA ARG A 192 5.62 0.50 19.12
C ARG A 192 6.30 0.38 17.76
N ALA A 193 5.95 1.22 16.80
CA ALA A 193 6.62 1.24 15.50
C ALA A 193 8.12 1.54 15.65
N LEU A 194 8.49 2.57 16.41
CA LEU A 194 9.89 2.91 16.68
C LEU A 194 10.64 1.78 17.38
N GLU A 195 10.03 1.14 18.40
CA GLU A 195 10.64 0.01 19.11
C GLU A 195 10.94 -1.17 18.20
N VAL A 196 10.02 -1.49 17.28
CA VAL A 196 10.21 -2.58 16.32
C VAL A 196 11.26 -2.19 15.28
N LEU A 197 11.22 -0.97 14.74
CA LEU A 197 12.21 -0.49 13.76
C LEU A 197 13.64 -0.53 14.31
N LYS A 198 13.86 -0.13 15.57
CA LYS A 198 15.17 -0.21 16.23
C LYS A 198 15.74 -1.62 16.38
N LYS A 199 14.89 -2.65 16.27
CA LYS A 199 15.31 -4.07 16.31
C LYS A 199 15.54 -4.65 14.92
N LEU A 200 15.16 -3.92 13.88
CA LEU A 200 15.33 -4.29 12.47
C LEU A 200 16.58 -3.65 11.84
N THR A 201 17.02 -2.50 12.36
CA THR A 201 18.29 -1.83 12.06
C THR A 201 19.41 -2.33 12.96
#